data_AF-C0LHD6-F1
#
_entry.id   AF-C0LHD6-F1
#
_cell.length_a   1.000
_cell.length_b   1.000
_cell.length_c   1.000
_cell.angle_alpha   90.00
_cell.angle_beta   90.00
_cell.angle_gamma   90.00
#
_symmetry.space_group_name_H-M   'P 1'
#
loop_
_entity.id
_entity.type
_entity.pdbx_description
1 polymer ?
#
loop_
_entity_poly.entity_id
_entity_poly.type
_entity_poly.pdbx_seq_one_letter_code
_entity_poly.pdbx_strand_id
1 'polypeptide(L)'
;SPNVRSIDNLVESASCLRVLDLSKTALGALPKSIGNLLHLRYLNLDETQVRDIPSSIGFLINLETLSLQNCQRLQRLPWTVRALLQLRCLSLTGTSLSHVPKGVGDLKNLNYLAGLIIGHDNGGPEGCDLNDLQTLSELRHLHIENLDRATSGASALANKPFLKDLHLCEQAPLIEEQQSEQEQENQDDQKETEEEEKEVLDVTNSQFSREESIKASEKIWNELTPPQNIEKLVIKKYRGGKFPNW
;
A
#
# COMPACT_ATOMS: atom_id res chain seq x y z
N SER A 1 9.04 6.49 -24.27
CA SER A 1 8.02 6.00 -25.21
C SER A 1 7.34 7.20 -25.89
N PRO A 2 6.55 7.00 -26.97
CA PRO A 2 5.79 8.09 -27.61
C PRO A 2 4.87 8.86 -26.64
N ASN A 3 4.26 8.15 -25.69
CA ASN A 3 3.40 8.75 -24.66
C ASN A 3 4.20 9.69 -23.75
N VAL A 4 5.41 9.30 -23.32
CA VAL A 4 6.29 10.15 -22.49
C VAL A 4 6.65 11.44 -23.22
N ARG A 5 7.05 11.36 -24.50
CA ARG A 5 7.37 12.55 -25.32
C ARG A 5 6.16 13.47 -25.51
N SER A 6 4.98 12.89 -25.64
CA SER A 6 3.74 13.68 -25.77
C SER A 6 3.44 14.45 -24.49
N ILE A 7 3.69 13.85 -23.33
CA ILE A 7 3.56 14.54 -22.04
C ILE A 7 4.65 15.60 -21.86
N ASP A 8 5.90 15.35 -22.27
CA ASP A 8 6.96 16.38 -22.25
C ASP A 8 6.52 17.62 -23.04
N ASN A 9 6.03 17.46 -24.26
CA ASN A 9 5.53 18.57 -25.08
C ASN A 9 4.32 19.27 -24.45
N LEU A 10 3.42 18.52 -23.78
CA LEU A 10 2.29 19.09 -23.05
C LEU A 10 2.78 19.96 -21.89
N VAL A 11 3.76 19.48 -21.12
CA VAL A 11 4.33 20.22 -19.99
C VAL A 11 4.97 21.52 -20.47
N GLU A 12 5.66 21.51 -21.60
CA GLU A 12 6.29 22.70 -22.18
C GLU A 12 5.28 23.74 -22.66
N SER A 13 4.15 23.29 -23.21
CA SER A 13 3.14 24.18 -23.82
C SER A 13 2.05 24.65 -22.85
N ALA A 14 1.76 23.89 -21.80
CA ALA A 14 0.65 24.12 -20.88
C ALA A 14 1.12 24.47 -19.45
N SER A 15 1.94 25.52 -19.31
CA SER A 15 2.53 25.94 -18.03
C SER A 15 1.49 26.27 -16.93
N CYS A 16 0.28 26.68 -17.31
CA CYS A 16 -0.82 27.01 -16.40
C CYS A 16 -1.77 25.83 -16.10
N LEU A 17 -1.43 24.60 -16.52
CA LEU A 17 -2.30 23.44 -16.36
C LEU A 17 -2.60 23.16 -14.89
N ARG A 18 -3.88 23.01 -14.56
CA ARG A 18 -4.36 22.73 -13.19
C ARG A 18 -4.90 21.32 -13.01
N VAL A 19 -5.35 20.71 -14.10
CA VAL A 19 -5.97 19.38 -14.11
C VAL A 19 -5.34 18.59 -15.24
N LEU A 20 -4.79 17.43 -14.91
CA LEU A 20 -4.25 16.49 -15.87
C LEU A 20 -4.85 15.12 -15.58
N ASP A 21 -5.72 14.66 -16.47
CA ASP A 21 -6.29 13.32 -16.42
C ASP A 21 -5.67 12.47 -17.55
N LEU A 22 -4.96 11.43 -17.15
CA LEU A 22 -4.33 10.44 -18.01
C LEU A 22 -4.87 9.04 -17.72
N SER A 23 -6.00 8.94 -17.01
CA SER A 23 -6.60 7.66 -16.63
C SER A 23 -6.96 6.82 -17.85
N LYS A 24 -6.92 5.49 -17.66
CA LYS A 24 -7.27 4.49 -18.70
C LYS A 24 -6.44 4.61 -19.99
N THR A 25 -5.22 5.12 -19.88
CA THR A 25 -4.27 5.18 -21.01
C THR A 25 -3.22 4.08 -20.91
N ALA A 26 -2.59 3.75 -22.05
CA ALA A 26 -1.45 2.83 -22.10
C ALA A 26 -0.13 3.48 -21.60
N LEU A 27 -0.21 4.42 -20.66
CA LEU A 27 0.94 5.13 -20.13
C LEU A 27 1.78 4.20 -19.25
N GLY A 28 3.02 3.94 -19.65
CA GLY A 28 3.95 3.08 -18.90
C GLY A 28 4.90 3.81 -17.94
N ALA A 29 5.06 5.13 -18.12
CA ALA A 29 5.94 5.96 -17.31
C ALA A 29 5.54 7.43 -17.44
N LEU A 30 5.74 8.21 -16.38
CA LEU A 30 5.69 9.67 -16.43
C LEU A 30 7.08 10.26 -16.70
N PRO A 31 7.20 11.31 -17.52
CA PRO A 31 8.47 12.03 -17.66
C PRO A 31 8.82 12.77 -16.37
N LYS A 32 10.12 13.01 -16.16
CA LYS A 32 10.59 13.87 -15.05
C LYS A 32 10.07 15.30 -15.16
N SER A 33 9.80 15.79 -16.37
CA SER A 33 9.25 17.11 -16.64
C SER A 33 7.91 17.35 -15.97
N ILE A 34 7.16 16.30 -15.57
CA ILE A 34 5.88 16.45 -14.87
C ILE A 34 5.97 17.41 -13.68
N GLY A 35 7.10 17.43 -12.96
CA GLY A 35 7.35 18.33 -11.83
C GLY A 35 7.39 19.82 -12.18
N ASN A 36 7.44 20.18 -13.46
CA ASN A 36 7.40 21.56 -13.93
C ASN A 36 5.97 22.14 -13.98
N LEU A 37 4.94 21.30 -13.82
CA LEU A 37 3.54 21.76 -13.77
C LEU A 37 3.20 22.36 -12.41
N LEU A 38 3.83 23.49 -12.06
CA LEU A 38 3.74 24.10 -10.73
C LEU A 38 2.32 24.52 -10.32
N HIS A 39 1.42 24.69 -11.28
CA HIS A 39 0.02 25.04 -11.05
C HIS A 39 -0.92 23.83 -10.98
N LEU A 40 -0.40 22.61 -11.14
CA LEU A 40 -1.21 21.40 -11.14
C LEU A 40 -1.82 21.15 -9.76
N ARG A 41 -3.13 20.90 -9.74
CA ARG A 41 -3.92 20.59 -8.55
C ARG A 41 -4.49 19.19 -8.57
N TYR A 42 -4.72 18.64 -9.76
CA TYR A 42 -5.31 17.33 -9.94
C TYR A 42 -4.49 16.53 -10.96
N LEU A 43 -4.01 15.37 -10.54
CA LEU A 43 -3.34 14.39 -11.39
C LEU A 43 -4.03 13.03 -11.23
N ASN A 44 -4.65 12.56 -12.31
CA ASN A 44 -5.27 11.24 -12.37
C ASN A 44 -4.50 10.33 -13.32
N LEU A 45 -4.05 9.19 -12.79
CA LEU A 45 -3.31 8.15 -13.49
C LEU A 45 -4.00 6.79 -13.34
N ASP A 46 -5.26 6.78 -12.92
CA ASP A 46 -6.01 5.56 -12.65
C ASP A 46 -6.02 4.63 -13.86
N GLU A 47 -5.93 3.32 -13.62
CA GLU A 47 -5.96 2.29 -14.66
C GLU A 47 -4.89 2.49 -15.76
N THR A 48 -3.74 3.08 -15.42
CA THR A 48 -2.56 3.16 -16.31
C THR A 48 -1.58 2.02 -16.05
N GLN A 49 -0.61 1.88 -16.95
CA GLN A 49 0.45 0.86 -16.88
C GLN A 49 1.74 1.40 -16.25
N VAL A 50 1.64 2.49 -15.49
CA VAL A 50 2.78 3.20 -14.90
C VAL A 50 3.53 2.27 -13.93
N ARG A 51 4.84 2.17 -14.11
CA ARG A 51 5.71 1.32 -13.26
C ARG A 51 6.32 2.06 -12.09
N ASP A 52 6.66 3.33 -12.31
CA ASP A 52 7.30 4.20 -11.33
C ASP A 52 6.76 5.63 -11.48
N ILE A 53 6.64 6.34 -10.36
CA ILE A 53 6.41 7.79 -10.33
C ILE A 53 7.76 8.50 -10.18
N PRO A 54 8.10 9.48 -11.03
CA PRO A 54 9.37 10.18 -10.94
C PRO A 54 9.45 11.00 -9.65
N SER A 55 10.65 11.13 -9.07
CA SER A 55 10.85 11.91 -7.84
C SER A 55 10.48 13.39 -7.98
N SER A 56 10.45 13.93 -9.20
CA SER A 56 9.99 15.28 -9.49
C SER A 56 8.50 15.50 -9.20
N ILE A 57 7.72 14.45 -8.90
CA ILE A 57 6.35 14.60 -8.38
C ILE A 57 6.33 15.50 -7.15
N GLY A 58 7.36 15.47 -6.30
CA GLY A 58 7.46 16.30 -5.10
C GLY A 58 7.59 17.80 -5.38
N PHE A 59 7.77 18.23 -6.63
CA PHE A 59 7.77 19.64 -7.02
C PHE A 59 6.37 20.19 -7.33
N LEU A 60 5.36 19.32 -7.39
CA LEU A 60 3.96 19.71 -7.57
C LEU A 60 3.37 20.24 -6.26
N ILE A 61 3.92 21.36 -5.76
CA ILE A 61 3.61 21.93 -4.44
C ILE A 61 2.14 22.34 -4.25
N ASN A 62 1.39 22.50 -5.35
CA ASN A 62 -0.03 22.84 -5.35
C ASN A 62 -0.95 21.64 -5.59
N LEU A 63 -0.41 20.42 -5.68
CA LEU A 63 -1.22 19.23 -5.96
C LEU A 63 -2.14 18.93 -4.79
N GLU A 64 -3.44 18.91 -5.05
CA GLU A 64 -4.49 18.63 -4.08
C GLU A 64 -5.00 17.19 -4.21
N THR A 65 -4.92 16.59 -5.41
CA THR A 65 -5.36 15.21 -5.67
C THR A 65 -4.34 14.46 -6.53
N LEU A 66 -3.94 13.29 -6.04
CA LEU A 66 -3.17 12.29 -6.78
C LEU A 66 -3.93 10.96 -6.74
N SER A 67 -4.39 10.50 -7.90
CA SER A 67 -5.07 9.22 -8.07
C SER A 67 -4.22 8.25 -8.89
N LEU A 68 -3.96 7.07 -8.33
CA LEU A 68 -3.17 5.96 -8.88
C LEU A 68 -3.95 4.64 -8.76
N GLN A 69 -5.28 4.70 -8.73
CA GLN A 69 -6.12 3.52 -8.55
C GLN A 69 -5.89 2.52 -9.68
N ASN A 70 -5.83 1.24 -9.33
CA ASN A 70 -5.67 0.14 -10.28
C ASN A 70 -4.42 0.27 -11.19
N CYS A 71 -3.38 1.00 -10.75
CA CYS A 71 -2.06 0.98 -11.39
C CYS A 71 -1.31 -0.30 -10.98
N GLN A 72 -1.73 -1.44 -11.53
CA GLN A 72 -1.27 -2.78 -11.15
C GLN A 72 0.22 -3.03 -11.38
N ARG A 73 0.89 -2.18 -12.15
CA ARG A 73 2.35 -2.27 -12.40
C ARG A 73 3.18 -1.34 -11.53
N LEU A 74 2.55 -0.47 -10.75
CA LEU A 74 3.25 0.45 -9.87
C LEU A 74 3.76 -0.31 -8.65
N GLN A 75 5.08 -0.42 -8.54
CA GLN A 75 5.74 -1.18 -7.46
C GLN A 75 6.32 -0.30 -6.36
N ARG A 76 6.64 0.96 -6.68
CA ARG A 76 7.21 1.91 -5.71
C ARG A 76 6.68 3.31 -5.90
N LEU A 77 6.54 4.03 -4.79
CA LEU A 77 6.38 5.47 -4.76
C LEU A 77 7.71 6.13 -4.37
N PRO A 78 8.08 7.28 -4.96
CA PRO A 78 9.26 8.00 -4.55
C PRO A 78 9.04 8.64 -3.16
N TRP A 79 10.09 8.70 -2.33
CA TRP A 79 10.03 9.33 -1.00
C TRP A 79 9.60 10.80 -1.04
N THR A 80 9.77 11.47 -2.19
CA THR A 80 9.39 12.88 -2.41
C THR A 80 7.87 13.10 -2.46
N VAL A 81 7.04 12.05 -2.46
CA VAL A 81 5.58 12.19 -2.29
C VAL A 81 5.22 12.93 -1.00
N ARG A 82 6.03 12.80 0.06
CA ARG A 82 5.83 13.54 1.32
C ARG A 82 5.92 15.07 1.18
N ALA A 83 6.49 15.57 0.08
CA ALA A 83 6.61 17.00 -0.21
C ALA A 83 5.32 17.61 -0.77
N LEU A 84 4.28 16.81 -1.06
CA LEU A 84 2.99 17.27 -1.57
C LEU A 84 2.14 17.86 -0.43
N LEU A 85 2.60 18.94 0.20
CA LEU A 85 2.00 19.47 1.44
C LEU A 85 0.54 19.96 1.28
N GLN A 86 0.07 20.21 0.05
CA GLN A 86 -1.32 20.60 -0.24
C GLN A 86 -2.22 19.40 -0.57
N LEU A 87 -1.70 18.18 -0.55
CA LEU A 87 -2.44 16.99 -0.94
C LEU A 87 -3.59 16.73 0.04
N ARG A 88 -4.78 16.56 -0.53
CA ARG A 88 -6.03 16.29 0.15
C ARG A 88 -6.50 14.86 -0.11
N CYS A 89 -6.32 14.39 -1.34
CA CYS A 89 -6.69 13.04 -1.75
C CYS A 89 -5.50 12.28 -2.32
N LEU A 90 -5.20 11.13 -1.74
CA LEU A 90 -4.24 10.16 -2.23
C LEU A 90 -4.93 8.79 -2.36
N SER A 91 -5.02 8.29 -3.59
CA SER A 91 -5.61 6.96 -3.84
C SER A 91 -4.61 6.02 -4.51
N LEU A 92 -4.33 4.91 -3.84
CA LEU A 92 -3.36 3.87 -4.19
C LEU A 92 -4.00 2.47 -4.25
N THR A 93 -5.33 2.40 -4.17
CA THR A 93 -6.06 1.12 -4.13
C THR A 93 -5.84 0.36 -5.44
N GLY A 94 -5.57 -0.95 -5.36
CA GLY A 94 -5.33 -1.78 -6.54
C GLY A 94 -3.96 -1.58 -7.20
N THR A 95 -2.99 -1.02 -6.47
CA THR A 95 -1.58 -0.98 -6.88
C THR A 95 -0.83 -2.23 -6.42
N SER A 96 0.35 -2.47 -7.00
CA SER A 96 1.27 -3.55 -6.58
C SER A 96 2.43 -2.99 -5.73
N LEU A 97 2.16 -1.92 -4.99
CA LEU A 97 3.15 -1.33 -4.08
C LEU A 97 3.52 -2.35 -3.00
N SER A 98 4.80 -2.45 -2.67
CA SER A 98 5.21 -3.27 -1.53
C SER A 98 5.01 -2.53 -0.20
N HIS A 99 5.19 -1.20 -0.21
CA HIS A 99 4.91 -0.30 0.91
C HIS A 99 4.79 1.14 0.40
N VAL A 100 4.21 2.02 1.22
CA VAL A 100 4.31 3.47 1.03
C VAL A 100 5.54 4.00 1.77
N PRO A 101 6.37 4.90 1.21
CA PRO A 101 7.52 5.47 1.92
C PRO A 101 7.10 6.21 3.19
N LYS A 102 7.96 6.17 4.21
CA LYS A 102 7.78 6.94 5.45
C LYS A 102 7.62 8.44 5.19
N GLY A 103 6.85 9.10 6.05
CA GLY A 103 6.55 10.53 5.94
C GLY A 103 5.19 10.84 5.30
N VAL A 104 4.31 9.85 5.11
CA VAL A 104 2.91 10.14 4.75
C VAL A 104 2.24 11.05 5.78
N GLY A 105 2.67 10.98 7.05
CA GLY A 105 2.25 11.87 8.13
C GLY A 105 2.56 13.36 7.92
N ASP A 106 3.47 13.69 7.02
CA ASP A 106 3.78 15.09 6.68
C ASP A 106 2.66 15.75 5.84
N LEU A 107 1.77 14.94 5.24
CA LEU A 107 0.65 15.37 4.40
C LEU A 107 -0.55 15.84 5.26
N LYS A 108 -0.34 16.88 6.07
CA LYS A 108 -1.30 17.33 7.11
C LYS A 108 -2.70 17.71 6.59
N ASN A 109 -2.83 18.04 5.30
CA ASN A 109 -4.09 18.40 4.66
C ASN A 109 -4.86 17.20 4.10
N LEU A 110 -4.32 15.98 4.25
CA LEU A 110 -4.89 14.77 3.69
C LEU A 110 -6.20 14.42 4.39
N ASN A 111 -7.28 14.34 3.61
CA ASN A 111 -8.62 13.98 4.06
C ASN A 111 -9.07 12.62 3.55
N TYR A 112 -8.49 12.16 2.44
CA TYR A 112 -8.79 10.87 1.83
C TYR A 112 -7.48 10.14 1.53
N LEU A 113 -7.27 9.01 2.22
CA LEU A 113 -6.14 8.13 1.99
C LEU A 113 -6.66 6.71 1.77
N ALA A 114 -6.45 6.16 0.58
CA ALA A 114 -6.88 4.79 0.29
C ALA A 114 -5.79 3.92 -0.32
N GLY A 115 -5.74 2.65 0.08
CA GLY A 115 -4.72 1.70 -0.38
C GLY A 115 -3.36 1.94 0.28
N LEU A 116 -3.34 2.44 1.52
CA LEU A 116 -2.10 2.58 2.28
C LEU A 116 -1.56 1.19 2.63
N ILE A 117 -0.42 0.83 2.04
CA ILE A 117 0.23 -0.45 2.33
C ILE A 117 1.28 -0.25 3.42
N ILE A 118 1.05 -0.89 4.57
CA ILE A 118 1.94 -0.83 5.73
C ILE A 118 3.09 -1.84 5.58
N GLY A 119 4.23 -1.46 6.18
CA GLY A 119 5.41 -2.30 6.32
C GLY A 119 6.62 -1.70 5.60
N HIS A 120 7.71 -2.46 5.60
CA HIS A 120 8.95 -2.11 4.93
C HIS A 120 9.54 -3.35 4.23
N ASP A 121 10.42 -3.12 3.27
CA ASP A 121 11.17 -4.20 2.62
C ASP A 121 12.64 -4.17 3.07
N ASN A 122 13.28 -5.34 3.10
CA ASN A 122 14.70 -5.44 3.43
C ASN A 122 15.55 -4.75 2.35
N GLY A 123 16.28 -3.69 2.72
CA GLY A 123 17.16 -2.95 1.82
C GLY A 123 16.50 -1.81 1.03
N GLY A 124 15.22 -1.52 1.26
CA GLY A 124 14.52 -0.35 0.69
C GLY A 124 14.58 0.90 1.58
N PRO A 125 14.07 2.06 1.10
CA PRO A 125 13.78 3.20 1.96
C PRO A 125 12.80 2.79 3.06
N GLU A 126 12.85 3.46 4.21
CA GLU A 126 11.96 3.17 5.34
C GLU A 126 10.49 3.31 4.90
N GLY A 127 9.69 2.27 5.16
CA GLY A 127 8.27 2.25 4.84
C GLY A 127 7.41 2.86 5.94
N CYS A 128 6.16 3.14 5.61
CA CYS A 128 5.17 3.71 6.50
C CYS A 128 4.68 2.68 7.52
N ASP A 129 4.54 3.11 8.77
CA ASP A 129 3.86 2.37 9.85
C ASP A 129 2.65 3.16 10.36
N LEU A 130 1.84 2.57 11.25
CA LEU A 130 0.65 3.25 11.78
C LEU A 130 1.00 4.53 12.55
N ASN A 131 2.19 4.58 13.17
CA ASN A 131 2.64 5.77 13.89
C ASN A 131 2.77 7.00 12.99
N ASP A 132 3.08 6.83 11.70
CA ASP A 132 3.11 7.94 10.74
C ASP A 132 1.72 8.58 10.56
N LEU A 133 0.65 7.84 10.85
CA LEU A 133 -0.70 8.36 10.73
C LEU A 133 -1.07 9.31 11.86
N GLN A 134 -0.31 9.37 12.96
CA GLN A 134 -0.66 10.14 14.17
C GLN A 134 -0.96 11.61 13.86
N THR A 135 -0.18 12.23 12.97
CA THR A 135 -0.27 13.66 12.61
C THR A 135 -1.41 14.00 11.65
N LEU A 136 -2.05 13.01 11.00
CA LEU A 136 -3.08 13.21 9.98
C LEU A 136 -4.46 13.47 10.61
N SER A 137 -4.68 14.63 11.22
CA SER A 137 -5.92 14.93 11.97
C SER A 137 -7.16 15.12 11.08
N GLU A 138 -6.97 15.51 9.81
CA GLU A 138 -8.05 15.86 8.87
C GLU A 138 -8.63 14.67 8.11
N LEU A 139 -8.16 13.45 8.38
CA LEU A 139 -8.63 12.25 7.69
C LEU A 139 -10.13 12.02 7.92
N ARG A 140 -10.84 11.79 6.81
CA ARG A 140 -12.26 11.42 6.75
C ARG A 140 -12.45 10.02 6.22
N HIS A 141 -11.55 9.57 5.35
CA HIS A 141 -11.50 8.23 4.80
C HIS A 141 -10.09 7.67 4.91
N LEU A 142 -9.97 6.45 5.45
CA LEU A 142 -8.72 5.72 5.58
C LEU A 142 -8.92 4.27 5.18
N HIS A 143 -8.17 3.82 4.16
CA HIS A 143 -8.09 2.42 3.78
C HIS A 143 -6.65 1.90 3.89
N ILE A 144 -6.43 0.99 4.82
CA ILE A 144 -5.15 0.33 5.13
C ILE A 144 -5.17 -1.11 4.59
N GLU A 145 -4.11 -1.46 3.88
CA GLU A 145 -3.78 -2.78 3.39
C GLU A 145 -2.54 -3.30 4.12
N ASN A 146 -2.46 -4.63 4.28
CA ASN A 146 -1.36 -5.32 4.96
C ASN A 146 -1.15 -4.84 6.41
N LEU A 147 -2.25 -4.63 7.14
CA LEU A 147 -2.24 -4.16 8.53
C LEU A 147 -1.41 -5.05 9.46
N ASP A 148 -1.35 -6.35 9.18
CA ASP A 148 -0.56 -7.37 9.89
C ASP A 148 0.96 -7.12 9.84
N ARG A 149 1.43 -6.24 8.95
CA ARG A 149 2.84 -5.77 8.89
C ARG A 149 3.14 -4.58 9.78
N ALA A 150 2.15 -4.02 10.47
CA ALA A 150 2.36 -2.90 11.39
C ALA A 150 3.26 -3.33 12.55
N THR A 151 4.24 -2.49 12.89
CA THR A 151 5.18 -2.78 14.00
C THR A 151 4.99 -1.85 15.19
N SER A 152 4.27 -0.74 15.01
CA SER A 152 4.10 0.30 16.01
C SER A 152 2.87 1.18 15.73
N GLY A 153 2.45 1.98 16.72
CA GLY A 153 1.48 3.06 16.50
C GLY A 153 0.01 2.64 16.33
N ALA A 154 -0.39 1.49 16.88
CA ALA A 154 -1.80 1.04 16.84
C ALA A 154 -2.79 2.07 17.41
N SER A 155 -2.36 2.87 18.40
CA SER A 155 -3.13 3.97 18.98
C SER A 155 -3.22 5.22 18.11
N ALA A 156 -2.50 5.29 16.98
CA ALA A 156 -2.54 6.44 16.07
C ALA A 156 -3.94 6.67 15.46
N LEU A 157 -4.78 5.63 15.42
CA LEU A 157 -6.16 5.74 14.96
C LEU A 157 -7.08 6.39 15.99
N ALA A 158 -6.75 6.36 17.29
CA ALA A 158 -7.67 6.79 18.36
C ALA A 158 -8.10 8.26 18.24
N ASN A 159 -7.17 9.13 17.85
CA ASN A 159 -7.39 10.58 17.81
C ASN A 159 -7.62 11.07 16.37
N LYS A 160 -8.71 10.61 15.76
CA LYS A 160 -9.15 11.01 14.40
C LYS A 160 -10.59 11.52 14.42
N PRO A 161 -10.82 12.77 14.88
CA PRO A 161 -12.17 13.30 15.14
C PRO A 161 -13.05 13.45 13.89
N PHE A 162 -12.44 13.44 12.70
CA PHE A 162 -13.15 13.58 11.42
C PHE A 162 -13.25 12.27 10.64
N LEU A 163 -12.65 11.16 11.12
CA LEU A 163 -12.63 9.89 10.39
C LEU A 163 -14.00 9.24 10.41
N LYS A 164 -14.58 9.02 9.22
CA LYS A 164 -15.92 8.46 9.04
C LYS A 164 -15.88 7.08 8.41
N ASP A 165 -15.01 6.88 7.44
CA ASP A 165 -14.84 5.62 6.74
C ASP A 165 -13.48 5.00 7.07
N LEU A 166 -13.50 3.84 7.72
CA LEU A 166 -12.30 3.07 8.04
C LEU A 166 -12.37 1.69 7.39
N HIS A 167 -11.38 1.39 6.55
CA HIS A 167 -11.20 0.09 5.93
C HIS A 167 -9.85 -0.49 6.38
N LEU A 168 -9.89 -1.69 6.95
CA LEU A 168 -8.72 -2.38 7.47
C LEU A 168 -8.62 -3.77 6.81
N CYS A 169 -7.47 -4.07 6.24
CA CYS A 169 -7.24 -5.29 5.49
C CYS A 169 -5.87 -5.89 5.84
N GLU A 170 -5.82 -7.19 6.09
CA GLU A 170 -4.56 -7.94 6.22
C GLU A 170 -4.09 -8.48 4.85
N GLN A 171 -2.84 -8.93 4.79
CA GLN A 171 -2.34 -9.67 3.65
C GLN A 171 -3.21 -10.89 3.34
N ALA A 172 -3.36 -11.22 2.05
CA ALA A 172 -3.92 -12.52 1.68
C ALA A 172 -3.00 -13.63 2.22
N PRO A 173 -3.56 -14.76 2.69
CA PRO A 173 -2.74 -15.91 3.02
C PRO A 173 -1.84 -16.24 1.83
N LEU A 174 -0.56 -16.51 2.10
CA LEU A 174 0.26 -17.21 1.13
C LEU A 174 -0.41 -18.57 0.96
N ILE A 175 -1.12 -18.76 -0.15
CA ILE A 175 -1.46 -20.11 -0.56
C ILE A 175 -0.12 -20.68 -0.97
N GLU A 176 0.47 -21.53 -0.11
CA GLU A 176 1.52 -22.43 -0.54
C GLU A 176 0.90 -23.27 -1.65
N GLU A 177 1.14 -22.87 -2.90
CA GLU A 177 0.90 -23.74 -4.03
C GLU A 177 1.76 -24.96 -3.77
N GLN A 178 1.11 -26.07 -3.39
CA GLN A 178 1.74 -27.38 -3.43
C GLN A 178 2.23 -27.58 -4.85
N GLN A 179 3.51 -27.32 -5.09
CA GLN A 179 4.22 -27.78 -6.27
C GLN A 179 4.32 -29.29 -6.14
N SER A 180 3.24 -30.00 -6.43
CA SER A 180 3.31 -31.41 -6.75
C SER A 180 3.87 -31.50 -8.18
N GLU A 181 5.19 -31.66 -8.25
CA GLU A 181 5.92 -32.03 -9.44
C GLU A 181 5.31 -33.31 -10.04
N GLN A 182 4.91 -33.25 -11.31
CA GLN A 182 4.91 -34.44 -12.16
C GLN A 182 6.21 -34.44 -12.97
N GLU A 183 7.30 -34.82 -12.31
CA GLU A 183 8.46 -35.43 -12.98
C GLU A 183 8.55 -36.88 -12.49
N GLN A 184 7.76 -37.74 -13.10
CA GLN A 184 8.04 -39.18 -13.10
C GLN A 184 9.10 -39.43 -14.17
N GLU A 185 10.32 -39.76 -13.74
CA GLU A 185 11.12 -40.80 -14.39
C GLU A 185 12.31 -41.22 -13.50
N ASN A 186 12.12 -42.36 -12.82
CA ASN A 186 13.07 -43.43 -12.52
C ASN A 186 14.44 -43.10 -11.90
N GLN A 187 14.70 -43.60 -10.68
CA GLN A 187 15.41 -44.88 -10.46
C GLN A 187 15.57 -45.21 -8.96
N ASP A 188 15.50 -46.51 -8.68
CA ASP A 188 15.62 -47.21 -7.39
C ASP A 188 16.81 -46.77 -6.51
N ASP A 189 16.59 -46.67 -5.20
CA ASP A 189 17.11 -47.58 -4.17
C ASP A 189 17.18 -46.87 -2.79
N GLN A 190 16.44 -47.43 -1.82
CA GLN A 190 16.64 -47.35 -0.37
C GLN A 190 16.69 -45.97 0.31
N LYS A 191 15.56 -45.52 0.88
CA LYS A 191 15.51 -44.79 2.18
C LYS A 191 14.08 -44.61 2.74
N GLU A 192 13.37 -45.70 3.01
CA GLU A 192 12.16 -45.66 3.86
C GLU A 192 12.59 -45.44 5.33
N THR A 193 12.65 -44.19 5.78
CA THR A 193 12.47 -43.74 7.19
C THR A 193 12.71 -42.23 7.42
N GLU A 194 13.17 -41.46 6.43
CA GLU A 194 13.43 -40.01 6.60
C GLU A 194 12.35 -39.09 5.98
N GLU A 195 11.36 -39.63 5.27
CA GLU A 195 10.31 -38.84 4.61
C GLU A 195 9.12 -38.54 5.52
N GLU A 196 8.64 -39.49 6.34
CA GLU A 196 7.55 -39.25 7.30
C GLU A 196 7.97 -38.24 8.39
N GLU A 197 9.23 -38.27 8.86
CA GLU A 197 9.71 -37.29 9.83
C GLU A 197 9.87 -35.89 9.22
N LYS A 198 10.31 -35.78 7.96
CA LYS A 198 10.39 -34.49 7.25
C LYS A 198 9.00 -33.90 6.98
N GLU A 199 8.05 -34.71 6.55
CA GLU A 199 6.67 -34.27 6.28
C GLU A 199 5.98 -33.83 7.58
N VAL A 200 6.17 -34.56 8.68
CA VAL A 200 5.67 -34.17 10.00
C VAL A 200 6.39 -32.93 10.54
N LEU A 201 7.70 -32.78 10.34
CA LEU A 201 8.46 -31.57 10.72
C LEU A 201 8.03 -30.33 9.91
N ASP A 202 7.72 -30.49 8.63
CA ASP A 202 7.28 -29.39 7.76
C ASP A 202 5.81 -29.00 8.05
N VAL A 203 4.94 -29.98 8.30
CA VAL A 203 3.57 -29.75 8.76
C VAL A 203 3.53 -29.12 10.16
N THR A 204 4.42 -29.52 11.07
CA THR A 204 4.48 -28.91 12.41
C THR A 204 5.10 -27.52 12.42
N ASN A 205 6.12 -27.25 11.60
CA ASN A 205 6.69 -25.90 11.42
C ASN A 205 5.71 -24.94 10.71
N SER A 206 4.99 -25.42 9.69
CA SER A 206 3.94 -24.63 9.03
C SER A 206 2.74 -24.37 9.96
N GLN A 207 2.37 -25.33 10.81
CA GLN A 207 1.32 -25.13 11.82
C GLN A 207 1.77 -24.18 12.93
N PHE A 208 3.01 -24.28 13.40
CA PHE A 208 3.58 -23.41 14.43
C PHE A 208 3.69 -21.96 13.93
N SER A 209 4.21 -21.75 12.72
CA SER A 209 4.29 -20.43 12.09
C SER A 209 2.91 -19.81 11.82
N ARG A 210 1.90 -20.65 11.52
CA ARG A 210 0.50 -20.21 11.38
C ARG A 210 -0.10 -19.73 12.70
N GLU A 211 0.12 -20.45 13.79
CA GLU A 211 -0.35 -20.02 15.12
C GLU A 211 0.32 -18.72 15.59
N GLU A 212 1.62 -18.56 15.34
CA GLU A 212 2.34 -17.32 15.60
C GLU A 212 1.81 -16.15 14.78
N SER A 213 1.54 -16.38 13.48
CA SER A 213 0.92 -15.38 12.59
C SER A 213 -0.47 -14.94 13.08
N ILE A 214 -1.30 -15.89 13.54
CA ILE A 214 -2.62 -15.59 14.11
C ILE A 214 -2.48 -14.74 15.38
N LYS A 215 -1.59 -15.12 16.30
CA LYS A 215 -1.35 -14.36 17.54
C LYS A 215 -0.82 -12.95 17.26
N ALA A 216 0.06 -12.80 16.28
CA ALA A 216 0.58 -11.50 15.86
C ALA A 216 -0.51 -10.60 15.27
N SER A 217 -1.38 -11.15 14.41
CA SER A 217 -2.58 -10.46 13.93
C SER A 217 -3.46 -10.03 15.10
N GLU A 218 -3.88 -10.96 15.97
CA GLU A 218 -4.74 -10.66 17.12
C GLU A 218 -4.14 -9.57 18.01
N LYS A 219 -2.82 -9.57 18.22
CA LYS A 219 -2.13 -8.53 18.98
C LYS A 219 -2.36 -7.14 18.38
N ILE A 220 -2.07 -6.96 17.09
CA ILE A 220 -2.23 -5.65 16.41
C ILE A 220 -3.69 -5.19 16.50
N TRP A 221 -4.64 -6.08 16.19
CA TRP A 221 -6.07 -5.75 16.22
C TRP A 221 -6.59 -5.37 17.60
N ASN A 222 -6.12 -6.02 18.66
CA ASN A 222 -6.48 -5.70 20.03
C ASN A 222 -5.88 -4.38 20.52
N GLU A 223 -4.73 -3.97 19.97
CA GLU A 223 -4.09 -2.69 20.28
C GLU A 223 -4.69 -1.52 19.48
N LEU A 224 -5.39 -1.79 18.38
CA LEU A 224 -6.09 -0.75 17.63
C LEU A 224 -7.15 -0.08 18.51
N THR A 225 -7.32 1.21 18.30
CA THR A 225 -8.40 1.97 18.94
C THR A 225 -9.11 2.80 17.87
N PRO A 226 -10.12 2.25 17.19
CA PRO A 226 -10.85 3.02 16.19
C PRO A 226 -11.64 4.18 16.83
N PRO A 227 -11.73 5.35 16.19
CA PRO A 227 -12.53 6.46 16.69
C PRO A 227 -14.00 6.13 16.85
N GLN A 228 -14.64 6.68 17.87
CA GLN A 228 -16.07 6.49 18.14
C GLN A 228 -16.99 7.12 17.07
N ASN A 229 -16.47 8.06 16.26
CA ASN A 229 -17.21 8.80 15.24
C ASN A 229 -17.22 8.13 13.86
N ILE A 230 -16.72 6.89 13.74
CA ILE A 230 -16.76 6.09 12.52
C ILE A 230 -18.22 5.79 12.15
N GLU A 231 -18.56 6.00 10.88
CA GLU A 231 -19.86 5.67 10.30
C GLU A 231 -19.82 4.37 9.49
N LYS A 232 -18.65 4.02 8.96
CA LYS A 232 -18.42 2.80 8.20
C LYS A 232 -17.10 2.16 8.59
N LEU A 233 -17.19 0.92 9.09
CA LEU A 233 -16.03 0.07 9.35
C LEU A 233 -16.09 -1.14 8.41
N VAL A 234 -15.03 -1.35 7.64
CA VAL A 234 -14.87 -2.52 6.77
C VAL A 234 -13.61 -3.26 7.18
N ILE A 235 -13.76 -4.55 7.49
CA ILE A 235 -12.65 -5.43 7.84
C ILE A 235 -12.59 -6.56 6.83
N LYS A 236 -11.41 -6.78 6.26
CA LYS A 236 -11.16 -7.81 5.26
C LYS A 236 -9.95 -8.66 5.65
N LYS A 237 -10.03 -9.94 5.32
CA LYS A 237 -8.93 -10.92 5.48
C LYS A 237 -8.38 -11.04 6.91
N TYR A 238 -9.16 -10.66 7.92
CA TYR A 238 -8.79 -10.84 9.32
C TYR A 238 -8.50 -12.31 9.62
N ARG A 239 -7.30 -12.61 10.14
CA ARG A 239 -6.85 -13.98 10.41
C ARG A 239 -7.07 -14.45 11.84
N GLY A 240 -7.38 -13.54 12.77
CA GLY A 240 -7.56 -13.89 14.17
C GLY A 240 -8.76 -14.80 14.42
N GLY A 241 -8.65 -15.67 15.43
CA GLY A 241 -9.74 -16.51 15.88
C GLY A 241 -10.70 -15.77 16.83
N LYS A 242 -10.22 -14.70 17.48
CA LYS A 242 -10.99 -13.86 18.39
C LYS A 242 -10.94 -12.41 17.98
N PHE A 243 -12.07 -11.92 17.49
CA PHE A 243 -12.23 -10.53 17.09
C PHE A 243 -11.97 -9.56 18.29
N PRO A 244 -11.32 -8.41 18.06
CA PRO A 244 -11.06 -7.42 19.11
C PRO A 244 -12.33 -6.89 19.80
N ASN A 245 -12.16 -6.34 21.01
CA ASN A 245 -13.27 -6.04 21.93
C ASN A 245 -13.70 -4.56 21.99
N TRP A 246 -13.16 -3.71 21.10
CA TRP A 246 -13.53 -2.30 20.97
C TRP A 246 -14.77 -2.11 20.09
#